data_AF-A0A1M7GF42-F1
#
_entry.id   AF-A0A1M7GF42-F1
#
_cell.length_a   1.000
_cell.length_b   1.000
_cell.length_c   1.000
_cell.angle_alpha   90.00
_cell.angle_beta   90.00
_cell.angle_gamma   90.00
#
_symmetry.space_group_name_H-M   'P 1'
#
loop_
_entity.id
_entity.type
_entity.pdbx_description
1 polymer ?
#
loop_
_entity_poly.entity_id
_entity_poly.type
_entity_poly.pdbx_seq_one_letter_code
_entity_poly.pdbx_strand_id
1 'polypeptide(L)' 'MKKLIALLILISTSVIYSCGGSGSESGYCKYNGHTLYTGEKGGCYYLSSGGNKEYVDKSYCRGCN' A
#
# COMPACT_ATOMS: atom_id res chain seq x y z
N MET A 1 -20.34 -36.14 -26.79
CA MET A 1 -19.04 -35.44 -26.70
C MET A 1 -19.24 -33.99 -26.24
N LYS A 2 -19.82 -33.78 -25.05
CA LYS A 2 -20.10 -32.44 -24.48
C LYS A 2 -19.27 -32.17 -23.20
N LYS A 3 -18.45 -33.16 -22.82
CA LYS A 3 -17.61 -33.14 -21.62
C LYS A 3 -16.29 -32.39 -21.82
N LEU A 4 -15.91 -32.14 -23.08
CA LEU A 4 -14.74 -31.34 -23.46
C LEU A 4 -15.00 -29.82 -23.41
N ILE A 5 -16.26 -29.39 -23.57
CA ILE A 5 -16.63 -27.95 -23.48
C ILE A 5 -16.58 -27.47 -22.02
N ALA A 6 -16.90 -28.34 -21.05
CA ALA A 6 -16.87 -28.00 -19.62
C ALA A 6 -15.45 -27.71 -19.08
N LEU A 7 -14.41 -28.23 -19.71
CA LEU A 7 -13.01 -28.04 -19.30
C LEU A 7 -12.44 -26.67 -19.69
N LEU A 8 -13.00 -26.02 -20.74
CA LEU A 8 -12.57 -24.69 -21.15
C LEU A 8 -13.10 -23.57 -20.25
N ILE A 9 -14.21 -23.81 -19.53
CA ILE A 9 -14.84 -22.83 -18.63
C ILE A 9 -14.08 -22.71 -17.30
N LEU A 10 -13.32 -23.75 -16.91
CA LEU A 10 -12.48 -23.74 -15.71
C LEU A 10 -11.17 -22.95 -15.88
N ILE A 11 -10.77 -22.63 -17.12
CA ILE A 11 -9.54 -21.86 -17.39
C ILE A 11 -9.82 -20.34 -17.33
N SER A 12 -11.08 -19.92 -17.45
CA SER A 12 -11.49 -18.51 -17.36
C SER A 12 -11.59 -17.96 -15.94
N THR A 13 -11.56 -18.79 -14.89
CA THR A 13 -11.68 -18.32 -13.49
C THR A 13 -10.33 -18.02 -12.82
N SER A 14 -9.20 -18.38 -13.42
CA SER A 14 -7.87 -18.08 -12.87
C SER A 14 -7.37 -16.67 -13.15
N VAL A 15 -8.02 -15.90 -14.03
CA VAL A 15 -7.62 -14.51 -14.37
C VAL A 15 -8.24 -13.45 -13.44
N ILE A 16 -9.12 -13.85 -12.51
CA ILE A 16 -9.86 -12.92 -11.64
C ILE A 16 -9.42 -13.03 -10.17
N TYR A 17 -8.43 -13.87 -9.85
CA TYR A 17 -7.70 -13.74 -8.58
C TYR A 17 -6.70 -12.57 -8.64
N SER A 18 -7.10 -11.43 -9.19
CA SER A 18 -6.51 -10.15 -8.80
C SER A 18 -7.17 -9.69 -7.51
N CYS A 19 -6.96 -10.45 -6.43
CA CYS A 19 -6.72 -9.79 -5.16
C CYS A 19 -5.27 -9.30 -5.20
N GLY A 20 -5.05 -8.19 -5.92
CA GLY A 20 -4.06 -7.24 -5.46
C GLY A 20 -4.62 -6.70 -4.16
N GLY A 21 -4.44 -7.46 -3.07
CA GLY A 21 -4.71 -6.96 -1.74
C GLY A 21 -3.93 -5.68 -1.65
N SER A 22 -4.61 -4.54 -1.75
CA SER A 22 -4.17 -3.35 -1.08
C SER A 22 -4.15 -3.78 0.37
N GLY A 23 -3.00 -4.34 0.78
CA GLY A 23 -2.78 -4.74 2.13
C GLY A 23 -3.26 -3.57 2.93
N SER A 24 -4.22 -3.79 3.82
CA SER A 24 -4.32 -2.99 5.01
C SER A 24 -3.03 -3.26 5.79
N GLU A 25 -1.92 -2.78 5.23
CA GLU A 25 -0.62 -2.74 5.82
C GLU A 25 -0.75 -1.57 6.76
N SER A 26 -0.97 -1.92 8.02
CA SER A 26 -1.06 -1.00 9.14
C SER A 26 0.07 0.04 9.07
N GLY A 27 -0.28 1.23 8.57
CA GLY A 27 0.01 2.50 9.22
C GLY A 27 1.41 3.08 9.07
N TYR A 28 2.03 3.02 7.89
CA TYR A 28 3.21 3.85 7.64
C TYR A 28 3.14 4.54 6.28
N CYS A 29 3.06 5.87 6.28
CA CYS A 29 3.23 6.62 5.04
C CYS A 29 4.69 6.57 4.62
N LYS A 30 4.94 6.49 3.32
CA LYS A 30 6.28 6.63 2.76
C LYS A 30 6.37 7.89 1.91
N TYR A 31 7.45 8.64 2.07
CA TYR A 31 7.77 9.78 1.23
C TYR A 31 9.22 9.65 0.77
N ASN A 32 9.42 9.63 -0.56
CA ASN A 32 10.74 9.52 -1.16
C ASN A 32 11.57 8.32 -0.63
N GLY A 33 10.92 7.19 -0.35
CA GLY A 33 11.56 6.00 0.23
C GLY A 33 11.76 6.04 1.75
N HIS A 34 11.45 7.15 2.41
CA HIS A 34 11.51 7.30 3.86
C HIS A 34 10.19 6.96 4.52
N THR A 35 10.24 6.24 5.64
CA THR A 35 9.09 6.04 6.52
C THR A 35 8.75 7.35 7.24
N LEU A 36 7.49 7.76 7.12
CA LEU A 36 6.94 8.91 7.81
C LEU A 36 6.31 8.50 9.14
N TYR A 37 6.43 9.40 10.11
CA TYR A 37 5.88 9.29 11.44
C TYR A 37 4.99 10.51 11.72
N THR A 38 3.86 10.29 12.39
CA THR A 38 2.99 11.39 12.83
C THR A 38 3.60 12.06 14.06
N GLY A 39 3.83 13.37 13.97
CA GLY A 39 4.27 14.20 15.09
C GLY A 39 3.10 14.71 15.93
N GLU A 40 3.40 15.16 17.15
CA GLU A 40 2.43 15.60 18.16
C GLU A 40 1.51 16.75 17.69
N LYS A 41 1.96 17.55 16.72
CA LYS A 41 1.19 18.67 16.15
C LYS A 41 0.35 18.28 14.92
N GLY A 42 0.22 16.99 14.62
CA GLY A 42 -0.57 16.48 13.48
C GLY A 42 0.07 16.74 12.11
N GLY A 43 1.40 16.86 12.06
CA GLY A 43 2.18 16.85 10.83
C GLY A 43 3.03 15.58 10.75
N CYS A 44 3.47 15.18 9.56
CA CYS A 44 4.32 14.01 9.39
C CYS A 44 5.77 14.41 9.21
N TYR A 45 6.67 13.58 9.70
CA TYR A 45 8.10 13.78 9.55
C TYR A 45 8.79 12.45 9.27
N TYR A 46 9.96 12.50 8.63
CA TYR A 46 10.90 11.37 8.59
C TYR A 46 12.19 11.72 9.32
N LEU A 47 12.98 10.70 9.62
CA LEU A 47 14.34 10.88 10.10
C LEU A 47 15.29 10.89 8.90
N SER A 48 15.97 12.03 8.71
CA SER A 48 17.07 12.14 7.74
C SER A 48 18.24 11.24 8.14
N SER A 49 19.19 11.00 7.23
CA SER A 49 20.38 10.17 7.50
C SER A 49 21.22 10.67 8.69
N GLY A 50 21.10 11.95 9.07
CA GLY A 50 21.74 12.54 10.23
C GLY A 50 20.93 12.47 11.54
N GLY A 51 19.79 11.77 11.54
CA GLY A 51 18.90 11.67 12.70
C GLY A 51 18.01 12.89 12.95
N ASN A 52 18.05 13.89 12.07
CA ASN A 52 17.20 15.08 12.18
C ASN A 52 15.78 14.78 11.71
N LYS A 53 14.79 15.29 12.42
CA LYS A 53 13.37 15.23 12.03
C LYS A 53 13.10 16.23 10.92
N GLU A 54 12.65 15.75 9.77
CA GLU A 54 12.29 16.57 8.64
C GLU A 54 10.80 16.46 8.36
N TYR A 55 10.08 17.58 8.51
CA TYR A 55 8.64 17.63 8.32
C TYR A 55 8.29 17.72 6.85
N VAL A 56 7.28 16.96 6.45
CA VAL A 56 6.72 16.99 5.09
C VAL A 56 5.33 17.62 5.12
N ASP A 57 4.84 18.00 3.94
CA ASP A 57 3.49 18.52 3.80
C ASP A 57 2.44 17.49 4.27
N LYS A 58 1.34 17.97 4.86
CA LYS A 58 0.25 17.13 5.38
C LYS A 58 -0.40 16.26 4.31
N SER A 59 -0.31 16.63 3.03
CA SER A 59 -0.78 15.80 1.92
C SER A 59 -0.07 14.44 1.87
N TYR A 60 1.16 14.33 2.36
CA TYR A 60 1.93 13.09 2.44
C TYR A 60 1.65 12.28 3.70
N CYS A 61 0.89 12.82 4.65
CA CYS A 61 0.37 12.07 5.80
C CYS A 61 -0.79 11.13 5.45
N ARG A 62 -1.25 11.13 4.20
CA ARG A 62 -2.38 10.31 3.76
C ARG A 62 -2.00 8.84 3.82
N GLY A 63 -2.62 8.10 4.75
CA GLY A 63 -2.36 6.68 4.98
C GLY A 63 -1.63 6.37 6.29
N CYS A 64 -1.29 7.38 7.08
CA CYS A 64 -0.75 7.23 8.44
C CYS A 64 -1.92 7.21 9.43
N ASN A 65 -2.77 6.19 9.36
CA ASN A 65 -3.89 5.99 10.28
C ASN A 65 -4.05 4.50 10.56
#